data_AF-A0A1Y0M9K5-F1
#
_entry.id   AF-A0A1Y0M9K5-F1
#
_cell.length_a   1.000
_cell.length_b   1.000
_cell.length_c   1.000
_cell.angle_alpha   90.00
_cell.angle_beta   90.00
_cell.angle_gamma   90.00
#
_symmetry.space_group_name_H-M   'P 1'
#
loop_
_entity.id
_entity.type
_entity.pdbx_description
1 polymer ?
#
loop_
_entity_poly.entity_id
_entity_poly.type
_entity_poly.pdbx_seq_one_letter_code
_entity_poly.pdbx_strand_id
1 'polypeptide(L)'
;MKTMKLISIIAILFSFTQCGSIKVEKNPPFKIEKASYNNWVGGQPGVRGTKVEIALKENSSIIFDSLFFRNKSTKVEINTAGSKMLLIGHFNTSKRQNRDLILDADVTKEMKNTPPDVNDFPFELKENQAIISYKVGYKIKYFKIENIEKTKPVFFPRANKKQ
;
A
#
# COMPACT_ATOMS: atom_id res chain seq x y z
N MET A 1 52.58 -17.30 -5.68
CA MET A 1 51.59 -17.93 -4.76
C MET A 1 50.77 -16.92 -3.95
N LYS A 2 51.36 -15.83 -3.40
CA LYS A 2 50.61 -14.81 -2.62
C LYS A 2 49.53 -14.08 -3.43
N THR A 3 49.79 -13.79 -4.71
CA THR A 3 48.84 -13.14 -5.62
C THR A 3 47.63 -14.00 -5.97
N MET A 4 47.81 -15.32 -6.15
CA MET A 4 46.69 -16.25 -6.40
C MET A 4 45.78 -16.45 -5.18
N LYS A 5 46.33 -16.41 -3.96
CA LYS A 5 45.53 -16.39 -2.73
C LYS A 5 44.70 -15.10 -2.60
N LEU A 6 45.25 -13.95 -3.02
CA LEU A 6 44.56 -12.66 -2.98
C LEU A 6 43.36 -12.62 -3.95
N ILE A 7 43.51 -13.19 -5.15
CA ILE A 7 42.44 -13.27 -6.16
C ILE A 7 41.29 -14.17 -5.66
N SER A 8 41.62 -15.28 -4.98
CA SER A 8 40.61 -16.17 -4.39
C SER A 8 39.81 -15.51 -3.26
N ILE A 9 40.42 -14.60 -2.49
CA ILE A 9 39.74 -13.84 -1.42
C ILE A 9 38.80 -12.79 -2.02
N ILE A 10 39.21 -12.13 -3.12
CA ILE A 10 38.38 -11.16 -3.84
C ILE A 10 37.17 -11.83 -4.49
N ALA A 11 37.32 -13.03 -5.05
CA ALA A 11 36.21 -13.77 -5.66
C ALA A 11 35.10 -14.16 -4.66
N ILE A 12 35.45 -14.46 -3.41
CA ILE A 12 34.50 -14.79 -2.33
C ILE A 12 33.72 -13.56 -1.83
N LEU A 13 34.30 -12.36 -1.95
CA LEU A 13 33.63 -11.11 -1.55
C LEU A 13 32.55 -10.68 -2.55
N PHE A 14 32.65 -11.08 -3.82
CA PHE A 14 31.64 -10.75 -4.84
C PHE A 14 30.48 -11.76 -4.94
N SER A 15 30.57 -12.93 -4.29
CA SER A 15 29.54 -13.97 -4.42
C SER A 15 28.23 -13.74 -3.65
N PHE A 16 28.10 -12.64 -2.88
CA PHE A 16 26.91 -12.36 -2.06
C PHE A 16 26.10 -11.13 -2.49
N THR A 17 26.29 -10.58 -3.68
CA THR A 17 25.41 -9.50 -4.18
C THR A 17 24.09 -10.04 -4.72
N GLN A 18 23.27 -10.67 -3.86
CA GLN A 18 21.89 -10.99 -4.20
C GLN A 18 21.02 -9.78 -3.84
N CYS A 19 21.01 -8.79 -4.75
CA CYS A 19 20.16 -7.61 -4.62
C CYS A 19 18.69 -8.06 -4.68
N GLY A 20 18.03 -8.12 -3.52
CA GLY A 20 16.66 -8.55 -3.34
C GLY A 20 15.65 -7.52 -3.84
N SER A 21 15.61 -7.27 -5.15
CA SER A 21 14.54 -6.45 -5.74
C SER A 21 13.25 -7.28 -5.79
N ILE A 22 12.15 -6.68 -5.29
CA ILE A 22 10.83 -7.30 -5.36
C ILE A 22 10.43 -7.38 -6.84
N LYS A 23 10.31 -8.59 -7.38
CA LYS A 23 9.93 -8.81 -8.77
C LYS A 23 8.43 -8.55 -8.95
N VAL A 24 8.11 -7.51 -9.71
CA VAL A 24 6.74 -7.24 -10.16
C VAL A 24 6.46 -8.10 -11.40
N GLU A 25 5.41 -8.92 -11.33
CA GLU A 25 4.94 -9.76 -12.42
C GLU A 25 4.31 -8.87 -13.51
N LYS A 26 4.58 -9.16 -14.78
CA LYS A 26 3.99 -8.42 -15.91
C LYS A 26 2.69 -9.04 -16.41
N ASN A 27 2.56 -10.37 -16.30
CA ASN A 27 1.43 -11.13 -16.84
C ASN A 27 0.73 -11.91 -15.72
N PRO A 28 -0.18 -11.27 -14.97
CA PRO A 28 -0.93 -11.94 -13.92
C PRO A 28 -2.00 -12.88 -14.51
N PRO A 29 -2.49 -13.87 -13.74
CA PRO A 29 -3.56 -14.77 -14.19
C PRO A 29 -4.97 -14.16 -14.10
N PHE A 30 -5.08 -12.83 -14.06
CA PHE A 30 -6.33 -12.08 -14.03
C PHE A 30 -6.25 -10.86 -14.94
N LYS A 31 -7.39 -10.37 -15.41
CA LYS A 31 -7.49 -9.15 -16.24
C LYS A 31 -8.26 -8.08 -15.50
N ILE A 32 -7.69 -6.89 -15.41
CA ILE A 32 -8.36 -5.72 -14.85
C ILE A 32 -9.20 -5.08 -15.95
N GLU A 33 -10.47 -4.84 -15.67
CA GLU A 33 -11.39 -4.10 -16.55
C GLU A 33 -11.25 -2.60 -16.31
N LYS A 34 -11.29 -2.18 -15.04
CA LYS A 34 -11.22 -0.77 -14.64
C LYS A 34 -10.55 -0.62 -13.28
N ALA A 35 -9.78 0.44 -13.11
CA ALA A 35 -9.25 0.85 -11.82
C ALA A 35 -9.56 2.32 -11.57
N SER A 36 -10.13 2.63 -10.41
CA SER A 36 -10.45 3.99 -10.02
C SER A 36 -10.17 4.24 -8.54
N TYR A 37 -9.99 5.50 -8.17
CA TYR A 37 -9.91 5.91 -6.79
C TYR A 37 -10.75 7.15 -6.52
N ASN A 38 -11.43 7.18 -5.39
CA ASN A 38 -12.12 8.35 -4.86
C ASN A 38 -11.59 8.70 -3.48
N ASN A 39 -11.55 10.00 -3.19
CA ASN A 39 -11.36 10.48 -1.84
C ASN A 39 -12.71 10.55 -1.15
N TRP A 40 -12.76 10.22 0.13
CA TRP A 40 -13.98 10.36 0.91
C TRP A 40 -13.70 11.06 2.24
N VAL A 41 -14.69 11.83 2.68
CA VAL A 41 -14.66 12.54 3.96
C VAL A 41 -15.88 12.09 4.77
N GLY A 42 -15.62 11.60 5.97
CA GLY A 42 -16.64 11.23 6.95
C GLY A 42 -17.24 12.45 7.64
N GLY A 43 -18.35 12.24 8.34
CA GLY A 43 -19.06 13.32 9.03
C GLY A 43 -18.39 13.83 10.33
N GLN A 44 -17.25 13.27 10.72
CA GLN A 44 -16.46 13.70 11.88
C GLN A 44 -15.12 14.29 11.45
N PRO A 45 -14.64 15.38 12.10
CA PRO A 45 -13.32 15.94 11.83
C PRO A 45 -12.22 14.88 11.94
N GLY A 46 -11.36 14.80 10.94
CA GLY A 46 -10.26 13.84 10.87
C GLY A 46 -10.65 12.46 10.31
N VAL A 47 -11.94 12.14 10.14
CA VAL A 47 -12.36 10.89 9.48
C VAL A 47 -12.38 11.12 7.97
N ARG A 48 -11.34 10.67 7.27
CA ARG A 48 -11.23 10.78 5.82
C ARG A 48 -10.30 9.71 5.27
N GLY A 49 -10.47 9.40 3.99
CA GLY A 49 -9.64 8.41 3.34
C GLY A 49 -9.67 8.51 1.83
N THR A 50 -8.95 7.57 1.21
CA THR A 50 -9.03 7.27 -0.21
C THR A 50 -9.50 5.83 -0.32
N LYS A 51 -10.50 5.60 -1.15
CA LYS A 51 -10.94 4.26 -1.53
C LYS A 51 -10.45 4.01 -2.95
N VAL A 52 -9.77 2.88 -3.14
CA VAL A 52 -9.32 2.40 -4.44
C VAL A 52 -10.18 1.20 -4.79
N GLU A 53 -10.74 1.20 -5.99
CA GLU A 53 -11.60 0.15 -6.52
C GLU A 53 -11.01 -0.37 -7.83
N ILE A 54 -10.81 -1.67 -7.90
CA ILE A 54 -10.27 -2.37 -9.07
C ILE A 54 -11.28 -3.43 -9.47
N ALA A 55 -11.93 -3.22 -10.62
CA ALA A 55 -12.85 -4.17 -11.22
C ALA A 55 -12.07 -5.16 -12.09
N LEU A 56 -12.26 -6.45 -11.83
CA LEU A 56 -11.76 -7.53 -12.69
C LEU A 56 -12.76 -7.80 -13.81
N LYS A 57 -12.23 -8.16 -14.98
CA LYS A 57 -13.05 -8.53 -16.15
C LYS A 57 -13.87 -9.79 -15.91
N GLU A 58 -13.30 -10.73 -15.16
CA GLU A 58 -13.88 -12.03 -14.82
C GLU A 58 -13.57 -12.36 -13.36
N ASN A 59 -14.44 -13.16 -12.74
CA ASN A 59 -14.18 -13.67 -11.40
C ASN A 59 -12.92 -14.54 -11.41
N SER A 60 -12.05 -14.33 -10.41
CA SER A 60 -10.82 -15.08 -10.25
C SER A 60 -10.83 -15.84 -8.94
N SER A 61 -10.29 -17.07 -8.92
CA SER A 61 -10.06 -17.83 -7.69
C SER A 61 -8.76 -17.43 -6.97
N ILE A 62 -8.07 -16.41 -7.47
CA ILE A 62 -6.82 -15.90 -6.90
C ILE A 62 -7.09 -15.23 -5.56
N ILE A 63 -6.23 -15.51 -4.60
CA ILE A 63 -6.27 -14.87 -3.28
C ILE A 63 -5.51 -13.56 -3.36
N PHE A 64 -6.24 -12.44 -3.32
CA PHE A 64 -5.67 -11.10 -3.18
C PHE A 64 -5.42 -10.80 -1.71
N ASP A 65 -4.24 -10.28 -1.40
CA ASP A 65 -3.80 -10.08 -0.02
C ASP A 65 -3.79 -8.60 0.37
N SER A 66 -2.88 -7.82 -0.25
CA SER A 66 -2.67 -6.41 0.09
C SER A 66 -2.66 -5.52 -1.16
N LEU A 67 -3.14 -4.29 -1.00
CA LEU A 67 -3.09 -3.24 -2.00
C LEU A 67 -2.19 -2.11 -1.52
N PHE A 68 -1.30 -1.69 -2.41
CA PHE A 68 -0.28 -0.67 -2.20
C PHE A 68 -0.60 0.54 -3.06
N PHE A 69 -0.84 1.69 -2.45
CA PHE A 69 -1.18 2.93 -3.15
C PHE A 69 -0.65 4.14 -2.36
N ARG A 70 0.04 5.07 -3.04
CA ARG A 70 0.55 6.33 -2.46
C ARG A 70 1.28 6.15 -1.12
N ASN A 71 2.30 5.29 -1.12
CA ASN A 71 3.14 4.97 0.05
C ASN A 71 2.37 4.41 1.26
N LYS A 72 1.20 3.83 1.02
CA LYS A 72 0.40 3.14 2.04
C LYS A 72 0.03 1.76 1.53
N SER A 73 -0.16 0.84 2.46
CA SER A 73 -0.67 -0.50 2.21
C SER A 73 -1.96 -0.73 2.99
N THR A 74 -2.85 -1.55 2.45
CA THR A 74 -4.08 -1.97 3.12
C THR A 74 -4.44 -3.38 2.67
N LYS A 75 -5.24 -4.09 3.46
CA LYS A 75 -5.74 -5.41 3.05
C LYS A 75 -6.79 -5.24 1.96
N VAL A 76 -6.82 -6.15 0.99
CA VAL A 76 -7.83 -6.14 -0.06
C VAL A 76 -9.15 -6.68 0.48
N GLU A 77 -10.21 -5.91 0.31
CA GLU A 77 -11.59 -6.38 0.48
C GLU A 77 -12.14 -6.81 -0.88
N ILE A 78 -12.82 -7.95 -0.91
CA ILE A 78 -13.37 -8.51 -2.15
C ILE A 78 -14.89 -8.41 -2.09
N ASN A 79 -15.48 -7.73 -3.07
CA ASN A 79 -16.92 -7.70 -3.27
C ASN A 79 -17.24 -8.35 -4.61
N THR A 80 -18.08 -9.38 -4.59
CA THR A 80 -18.47 -10.11 -5.81
C THR A 80 -19.92 -9.78 -6.13
N ALA A 81 -20.16 -9.15 -7.29
CA ALA A 81 -21.49 -8.85 -7.78
C ALA A 81 -21.71 -9.60 -9.11
N GLY A 82 -22.29 -10.80 -9.02
CA GLY A 82 -22.52 -11.67 -10.18
C GLY A 82 -21.22 -12.16 -10.82
N SER A 83 -21.00 -11.83 -12.10
CA SER A 83 -19.82 -12.23 -12.88
C SER A 83 -18.61 -11.30 -12.73
N LYS A 84 -18.74 -10.21 -11.95
CA LYS A 84 -17.68 -9.24 -11.73
C LYS A 84 -17.20 -9.27 -10.28
N MET A 85 -15.89 -9.29 -10.12
CA MET A 85 -15.20 -9.20 -8.84
C MET A 85 -14.58 -7.80 -8.70
N LEU A 86 -14.90 -7.13 -7.60
CA LEU A 86 -14.38 -5.82 -7.22
C LEU A 86 -13.41 -5.99 -6.05
N LEU A 87 -12.19 -5.50 -6.24
CA LEU A 87 -11.17 -5.43 -5.22
C LEU A 87 -11.14 -4.01 -4.67
N ILE A 88 -11.32 -3.87 -3.37
CA ILE A 88 -11.47 -2.60 -2.69
C ILE A 88 -10.35 -2.45 -1.67
N GLY A 89 -9.64 -1.32 -1.71
CA GLY A 89 -8.66 -0.94 -0.71
C GLY A 89 -9.03 0.37 -0.05
N HIS A 90 -9.11 0.35 1.29
CA HIS A 90 -9.37 1.53 2.11
C HIS A 90 -8.07 2.10 2.68
N PHE A 91 -7.74 3.33 2.32
CA PHE A 91 -6.55 4.05 2.80
C PHE A 91 -6.95 5.23 3.67
N ASN A 92 -6.50 5.23 4.93
CA ASN A 92 -6.71 6.37 5.81
C ASN A 92 -5.74 7.52 5.45
N THR A 93 -6.29 8.70 5.16
CA THR A 93 -5.53 9.93 4.81
C THR A 93 -5.62 11.00 5.89
N SER A 94 -6.11 10.65 7.08
CA SER A 94 -6.05 11.54 8.23
C SER A 94 -4.59 11.83 8.57
N LYS A 95 -4.31 13.10 8.86
CA LYS A 95 -3.03 13.53 9.46
C LYS A 95 -3.04 13.33 10.98
N ARG A 96 -4.12 12.77 11.54
CA ARG A 96 -4.24 12.56 12.98
C ARG A 96 -3.39 11.35 13.33
N GLN A 97 -2.14 11.64 13.66
CA GLN A 97 -1.25 10.71 14.30
C GLN A 97 -1.75 10.59 15.75
N ASN A 98 -2.36 9.47 16.12
CA ASN A 98 -2.66 9.13 17.51
C ASN A 98 -1.31 8.85 18.21
N ARG A 99 -0.59 9.91 18.52
CA ARG A 99 0.66 9.88 19.26
C ARG A 99 0.41 10.59 20.57
N ASP A 100 0.90 10.00 21.64
CA ASP A 100 0.94 10.67 22.94
C ASP A 100 2.04 11.71 22.88
N LEU A 101 1.64 12.93 22.53
CA LEU A 101 2.51 14.10 22.64
C LEU A 101 2.39 14.63 24.06
N ILE A 102 3.53 14.73 24.73
CA ILE A 102 3.64 15.44 26.00
C ILE A 102 3.54 16.93 25.66
N LEU A 103 2.46 17.55 26.14
CA LEU A 103 2.23 19.00 26.08
C LEU A 103 2.27 19.51 27.52
N ASP A 104 3.40 20.06 27.94
CA ASP A 104 3.65 20.50 29.32
C ASP A 104 4.09 21.97 29.31
N ALA A 105 3.79 22.71 30.38
CA ALA A 105 4.21 24.10 30.50
C ALA A 105 5.75 24.24 30.54
N ASP A 106 6.44 23.19 30.97
CA ASP A 106 7.91 23.10 30.95
C ASP A 106 8.42 22.54 29.61
N VAL A 107 9.09 23.41 28.85
CA VAL A 107 9.67 23.12 27.53
C VAL A 107 10.62 21.91 27.56
N THR A 108 11.32 21.68 28.67
CA THR A 108 12.29 20.58 28.77
C THR A 108 11.63 19.20 28.73
N LYS A 109 10.36 19.10 29.14
CA LYS A 109 9.61 17.84 29.09
C LYS A 109 9.11 17.52 27.69
N GLU A 110 8.83 18.53 26.87
CA GLU A 110 8.41 18.35 25.47
C GLU A 110 9.56 17.84 24.58
N MET A 111 10.82 18.05 24.98
CA MET A 111 11.99 17.51 24.27
C MET A 111 12.04 15.98 24.23
N LYS A 112 11.22 15.29 25.04
CA LYS A 112 11.07 13.83 25.04
C LYS A 112 10.11 13.31 23.96
N ASN A 113 9.40 14.20 23.26
CA ASN A 113 8.52 13.79 22.16
C ASN A 113 9.35 13.24 20.99
N THR A 114 8.99 12.05 20.49
CA THR A 114 9.70 11.42 19.37
C THR A 114 9.17 11.89 18.00
N PRO A 115 10.04 11.98 16.98
CA PRO A 115 9.62 12.28 15.63
C PRO A 115 8.69 11.18 15.07
N PRO A 116 7.86 11.50 14.06
CA PRO A 116 7.03 10.50 13.42
C PRO A 116 7.87 9.39 12.78
N ASP A 117 7.44 8.14 12.98
CA ASP A 117 8.01 7.01 12.24
C ASP A 117 7.79 7.22 10.74
N VAL A 118 8.89 7.25 10.00
CA VAL A 118 8.89 7.23 8.54
C VAL A 118 9.06 5.76 8.16
N ASN A 119 7.96 5.09 7.82
CA ASN A 119 8.04 3.73 7.33
C ASN A 119 8.60 3.73 5.91
N ASP A 120 9.72 3.04 5.72
CA ASP A 120 10.31 2.81 4.40
C ASP A 120 9.34 1.97 3.57
N PHE A 121 8.78 2.60 2.54
CA PHE A 121 7.82 1.95 1.66
C PHE A 121 8.59 1.25 0.52
N PRO A 122 8.39 -0.06 0.30
CA PRO A 122 9.29 -0.86 -0.54
C PRO A 122 9.06 -0.67 -2.06
N PHE A 123 8.17 0.23 -2.47
CA PHE A 123 7.81 0.44 -3.87
C PHE A 123 7.81 1.92 -4.25
N GLU A 124 8.47 2.27 -5.35
CA GLU A 124 8.34 3.61 -5.93
C GLU A 124 7.09 3.67 -6.82
N LEU A 125 6.03 4.31 -6.33
CA LEU A 125 4.75 4.45 -7.04
C LEU A 125 4.45 5.91 -7.37
N LYS A 126 4.09 6.17 -8.63
CA LYS A 126 3.50 7.47 -9.04
C LYS A 126 2.08 7.61 -8.48
N GLU A 127 1.54 8.84 -8.51
CA GLU A 127 0.22 9.14 -7.94
C GLU A 127 -0.96 8.33 -8.50
N ASN A 128 -0.85 7.85 -9.73
CA ASN A 128 -1.88 7.08 -10.45
C ASN A 128 -1.48 5.61 -10.64
N GLN A 129 -0.57 5.10 -9.79
CA GLN A 129 -0.11 3.72 -9.82
C GLN A 129 -0.45 3.02 -8.50
N ALA A 130 -0.82 1.75 -8.60
CA ALA A 130 -0.94 0.86 -7.44
C ALA A 130 -0.21 -0.44 -7.69
N ILE A 131 0.16 -1.13 -6.62
CA ILE A 131 0.58 -2.52 -6.68
C ILE A 131 -0.42 -3.36 -5.90
N ILE A 132 -0.81 -4.50 -6.47
CA ILE A 132 -1.61 -5.50 -5.77
C ILE A 132 -0.75 -6.72 -5.49
N SER A 133 -0.75 -7.19 -4.25
CA SER A 133 -0.18 -8.49 -3.90
C SER A 133 -1.25 -9.57 -3.96
N TYR A 134 -0.87 -10.70 -4.53
CA TYR A 134 -1.73 -11.86 -4.67
C TYR A 134 -0.92 -13.14 -4.50
N LYS A 135 -1.60 -14.21 -4.09
CA LYS A 135 -0.98 -15.48 -3.79
C LYS A 135 -1.29 -16.50 -4.88
N VAL A 136 -0.26 -17.14 -5.41
CA VAL A 136 -0.37 -18.28 -6.34
C VAL A 136 0.37 -19.46 -5.71
N GLY A 137 -0.38 -20.43 -5.21
CA GLY A 137 0.16 -21.53 -4.40
C GLY A 137 0.76 -21.00 -3.09
N TYR A 138 2.06 -21.21 -2.88
CA TYR A 138 2.80 -20.75 -1.69
C TYR A 138 3.57 -19.44 -1.89
N LYS A 139 3.54 -18.86 -3.10
CA LYS A 139 4.33 -17.65 -3.42
C LYS A 139 3.44 -16.42 -3.49
N ILE A 140 3.87 -15.34 -2.84
CA ILE A 140 3.29 -14.01 -2.99
C ILE A 140 3.91 -13.37 -4.23
N LYS A 141 3.06 -12.83 -5.09
CA LYS A 141 3.44 -12.09 -6.29
C LYS A 141 2.86 -10.69 -6.21
N TYR A 142 3.50 -9.77 -6.92
CA TYR A 142 3.11 -8.36 -6.98
C TYR A 142 2.79 -8.02 -8.43
N PHE A 143 1.67 -7.34 -8.67
CA PHE A 143 1.30 -6.84 -9.98
C PHE A 143 1.11 -5.33 -9.91
N LYS A 144 1.69 -4.60 -10.87
CA LYS A 144 1.58 -3.15 -10.96
C LYS A 144 0.43 -2.77 -11.89
N ILE A 145 -0.42 -1.89 -11.38
CA ILE A 145 -1.57 -1.32 -12.07
C ILE A 145 -1.21 0.12 -12.41
N GLU A 146 -1.30 0.45 -13.68
CA GLU A 146 -1.08 1.80 -14.19
C GLU A 146 -2.40 2.46 -14.58
N ASN A 147 -2.42 3.79 -14.65
CA ASN A 147 -3.56 4.60 -15.07
C ASN A 147 -4.84 4.43 -14.24
N ILE A 148 -4.72 4.52 -12.92
CA ILE A 148 -5.90 4.53 -12.03
C ILE A 148 -6.63 5.88 -12.16
N GLU A 149 -7.90 5.83 -12.53
CA GLU A 149 -8.72 7.01 -12.76
C GLU A 149 -9.18 7.65 -11.44
N LYS A 150 -9.07 8.98 -11.33
CA LYS A 150 -9.63 9.73 -10.20
C LYS A 150 -11.12 9.96 -10.41
N THR A 151 -11.96 9.48 -9.50
CA THR A 151 -13.40 9.73 -9.49
C THR A 151 -13.77 10.82 -8.49
N LYS A 152 -15.04 11.27 -8.53
CA LYS A 152 -15.52 12.38 -7.70
C LYS A 152 -15.43 12.02 -6.20
N PRO A 153 -15.04 12.98 -5.34
CA PRO A 153 -14.98 12.73 -3.92
C PRO A 153 -16.37 12.52 -3.33
N VAL A 154 -16.46 11.68 -2.29
CA VAL A 154 -17.70 11.36 -1.59
C VAL A 154 -17.69 12.01 -0.21
N PHE A 155 -18.76 12.71 0.14
CA PHE A 155 -18.93 13.36 1.44
C PHE A 155 -20.05 12.69 2.21
N PHE A 156 -19.72 12.11 3.36
CA PHE A 156 -20.69 11.48 4.22
C PHE A 156 -21.17 12.47 5.28
N PRO A 157 -22.49 12.59 5.49
CA PRO A 157 -23.03 13.48 6.52
C PRO A 157 -22.68 12.97 7.92
N ARG A 158 -22.72 13.88 8.90
CA ARG A 158 -22.64 13.52 10.31
C ARG A 158 -23.89 12.71 10.68
N ALA A 159 -23.72 11.60 11.40
CA ALA A 159 -24.85 10.87 11.95
C ALA A 159 -25.68 11.79 12.85
N ASN A 160 -26.99 11.87 12.61
CA ASN A 160 -27.91 12.58 13.48
C ASN A 160 -27.83 11.97 14.89
N LYS A 161 -27.65 12.81 15.92
CA LYS A 161 -27.86 12.36 17.30
C LYS A 161 -29.33 11.94 17.39
N LYS A 162 -29.61 10.67 17.71
CA LYS A 162 -30.92 10.29 18.23
C LYS A 162 -31.14 11.16 19.48
N GLN A 163 -32.13 12.04 19.42
CA GLN A 163 -32.59 12.82 20.58
C GLN A 163 -33.18 11.89 21.62
#